data_AF-A0A947EMG9-F1
#
_entry.id   AF-A0A947EMG9-F1
#
_cell.length_a   1.000
_cell.length_b   1.000
_cell.length_c   1.000
_cell.angle_alpha   90.00
_cell.angle_beta   90.00
_cell.angle_gamma   90.00
#
_symmetry.space_group_name_H-M   'P 1'
#
loop_
_entity.id
_entity.type
_entity.pdbx_description
1 polymer ?
#
loop_
_entity_poly.entity_id
_entity_poly.type
_entity_poly.pdbx_seq_one_letter_code
_entity_poly.pdbx_strand_id
1 'polypeptide(L)'
;MKKTVLLLLLFCSTTNPCLSQEWMTSLEVAKSLARVQNKMLFVMWEGSTSYDFPVVYTDENGIGYTTDLFQDESINEAIWDYFVPVLLPEWAYDDLFKEIENRRSDKYINIFQNDGIKIMDVNGTILNTGNFNMDPFNIVEFIRRYRLKTSFIKAQLINYNKKKNFNTAFALGSKYLDFAVLVDKTVRKEVTELSSVYLNESKILLKQDSTENKEKFIKRFELLDLKKDLILNRPRKVLRRLKKIDESSIDTMNNSLFAYLYYTSYALTKNEKKAELWKSKVSLVDLKKAEMIINNNL
;
A
#
# COMPACT_ATOMS: atom_id res chain seq x y z
N MET A 1 32.94 -38.31 27.43
CA MET A 1 33.47 -37.87 26.11
C MET A 1 32.38 -37.69 25.05
N LYS A 2 31.45 -38.63 24.83
CA LYS A 2 30.37 -38.44 23.83
C LYS A 2 29.37 -37.31 24.13
N LYS A 3 29.04 -37.07 25.41
CA LYS A 3 28.11 -35.99 25.82
C LYS A 3 28.72 -34.59 25.76
N THR A 4 30.02 -34.46 26.03
CA THR A 4 30.74 -33.17 25.96
C THR A 4 30.98 -32.73 24.52
N VAL A 5 31.18 -33.66 23.59
CA VAL A 5 31.30 -33.35 22.15
C VAL A 5 29.96 -32.85 21.57
N LEU A 6 28.83 -33.42 22.01
CA LEU A 6 27.50 -32.99 21.56
C LEU A 6 27.15 -31.57 22.03
N LEU A 7 27.54 -31.20 23.27
CA LEU A 7 27.36 -29.86 23.81
C LEU A 7 28.24 -28.82 23.11
N LEU A 8 29.45 -29.19 22.67
CA LEU A 8 30.33 -28.32 21.90
C LEU A 8 29.79 -28.06 20.48
N LEU A 9 29.22 -29.09 19.85
CA LEU A 9 28.58 -28.97 18.52
C LEU A 9 27.33 -28.08 18.53
N LEU A 10 26.56 -28.07 19.64
CA LEU A 10 25.40 -27.18 19.82
C LEU A 10 25.79 -25.71 20.08
N PHE A 11 26.96 -25.46 20.66
CA PHE A 11 27.48 -24.10 20.88
C PHE A 11 28.14 -23.50 19.62
N CYS A 12 28.68 -24.33 18.72
CA CYS A 12 29.25 -23.85 17.46
C CYS A 12 28.19 -23.44 16.41
N SER A 13 26.91 -23.77 16.61
CA SER A 13 25.82 -23.40 15.69
C SER A 13 25.13 -22.06 16.01
N THR A 14 25.54 -21.35 17.07
CA THR A 14 24.89 -20.08 17.47
C THR A 14 25.67 -18.83 17.03
N THR A 15 26.75 -18.97 16.28
CA THR A 15 27.46 -17.86 15.66
C THR A 15 27.25 -17.92 14.15
N ASN A 16 26.03 -17.66 13.69
CA ASN A 16 25.89 -17.14 12.34
C ASN A 16 26.46 -15.72 12.40
N PRO A 17 27.60 -15.40 11.74
CA PRO A 17 27.84 -14.00 11.44
C PRO A 17 26.59 -13.48 10.73
N CYS A 18 26.05 -12.37 11.20
CA CYS A 18 24.98 -11.63 10.55
C CYS A 18 25.54 -11.10 9.23
N LEU A 19 25.69 -11.99 8.26
CA LEU A 19 25.83 -11.60 6.87
C LEU A 19 24.41 -11.24 6.44
N SER A 20 24.24 -10.02 5.97
CA SER A 20 22.97 -9.56 5.46
C SER A 20 22.48 -10.50 4.35
N GLN A 21 21.20 -10.87 4.37
CA GLN A 21 20.65 -11.84 3.44
C GLN A 21 20.74 -11.31 1.99
N GLU A 22 21.11 -12.16 1.04
CA GLU A 22 21.13 -11.77 -0.38
C GLU A 22 19.72 -11.45 -0.89
N TRP A 23 19.61 -10.51 -1.84
CA TRP A 23 18.34 -10.15 -2.46
C TRP A 23 17.73 -11.35 -3.19
N MET A 24 16.41 -11.50 -3.10
CA MET A 24 15.73 -12.64 -3.71
C MET A 24 15.63 -12.47 -5.23
N THR A 25 15.83 -13.54 -5.99
CA THR A 25 15.66 -13.53 -7.46
C THR A 25 14.33 -14.14 -7.91
N SER A 26 13.66 -14.89 -7.03
CA SER A 26 12.33 -15.43 -7.29
C SER A 26 11.24 -14.54 -6.71
N LEU A 27 10.53 -13.81 -7.58
CA LEU A 27 9.40 -12.97 -7.18
C LEU A 27 8.30 -13.74 -6.43
N GLU A 28 8.02 -14.98 -6.83
CA GLU A 28 6.96 -15.79 -6.21
C GLU A 28 7.34 -16.26 -4.78
N VAL A 29 8.60 -16.65 -4.57
CA VAL A 29 9.09 -16.98 -3.22
C VAL A 29 9.11 -15.72 -2.35
N ALA A 30 9.53 -14.59 -2.91
CA ALA A 30 9.54 -13.31 -2.20
C ALA A 30 8.15 -12.84 -1.79
N LYS A 31 7.15 -12.90 -2.69
CA LYS A 31 5.74 -12.62 -2.39
C LYS A 31 5.22 -13.51 -1.25
N SER A 32 5.62 -14.79 -1.23
CA SER A 32 5.24 -15.74 -0.19
C SER A 32 5.85 -15.36 1.17
N LEU A 33 7.14 -15.04 1.19
CA LEU A 33 7.84 -14.60 2.40
C LEU A 33 7.26 -13.28 2.95
N ALA A 34 7.06 -12.29 2.08
CA ALA A 34 6.49 -10.99 2.44
C ALA A 34 5.09 -11.12 3.05
N ARG A 35 4.28 -12.07 2.56
CA ARG A 35 2.94 -12.38 3.08
C ARG A 35 2.98 -13.02 4.48
N VAL A 36 3.98 -13.87 4.75
CA VAL A 36 4.19 -14.45 6.09
C VAL A 36 4.62 -13.35 7.06
N GLN A 37 5.60 -12.54 6.66
CA GLN A 37 6.20 -11.47 7.49
C GLN A 37 5.33 -10.21 7.60
N ASN A 38 4.27 -10.07 6.79
CA ASN A 38 3.44 -8.87 6.68
C ASN A 38 4.23 -7.62 6.25
N LYS A 39 5.17 -7.81 5.31
CA LYS A 39 6.00 -6.76 4.71
C LYS A 39 5.57 -6.45 3.28
N MET A 40 6.01 -5.30 2.80
CA MET A 40 6.00 -4.98 1.37
C MET A 40 7.28 -5.52 0.73
N LEU A 41 7.30 -5.61 -0.60
CA LEU A 41 8.47 -5.96 -1.37
C LEU A 41 9.26 -4.69 -1.72
N PHE A 42 10.59 -4.78 -1.71
CA PHE A 42 11.51 -3.74 -2.18
C PHE A 42 12.15 -4.26 -3.46
N VAL A 43 11.76 -3.73 -4.61
CA VAL A 43 11.97 -4.39 -5.90
C VAL A 43 12.77 -3.51 -6.85
N MET A 44 13.76 -4.08 -7.52
CA MET A 44 14.50 -3.45 -8.62
C MET A 44 14.65 -4.42 -9.78
N TRP A 45 14.99 -3.93 -10.96
CA TRP A 45 15.41 -4.80 -12.07
C TRP A 45 16.85 -5.26 -11.84
N GLU A 46 17.18 -6.47 -12.26
CA GLU A 46 18.54 -7.01 -12.12
C GLU A 46 19.56 -6.15 -12.87
N GLY A 47 19.19 -5.57 -14.02
CA GLY A 47 20.05 -4.69 -14.79
C GLY A 47 20.52 -3.47 -14.00
N SER A 48 19.73 -3.03 -13.00
CA SER A 48 20.06 -1.89 -12.13
C SER A 48 21.28 -2.14 -11.24
N THR A 49 21.73 -3.40 -11.07
CA THR A 49 22.96 -3.73 -10.33
C THR A 49 24.23 -3.60 -11.17
N SER A 50 24.11 -3.25 -12.45
CA SER A 50 25.24 -3.16 -13.39
C SER A 50 26.01 -1.84 -13.29
N TYR A 51 25.53 -0.90 -12.47
CA TYR A 51 26.10 0.43 -12.27
C TYR A 51 25.81 0.91 -10.85
N ASP A 52 26.53 1.93 -10.41
CA ASP A 52 26.34 2.51 -9.09
C ASP A 52 24.94 3.14 -8.96
N PHE A 53 24.19 2.72 -7.95
CA PHE A 53 22.96 3.34 -7.49
C PHE A 53 23.29 4.16 -6.21
N PRO A 54 23.74 5.42 -6.36
CA PRO A 54 24.19 6.21 -5.22
C PRO A 54 23.02 6.57 -4.31
N VAL A 55 23.21 6.32 -3.02
CA VAL A 55 22.25 6.68 -1.97
C VAL A 55 22.92 7.51 -0.90
N VAL A 56 22.13 8.40 -0.29
CA VAL A 56 22.56 9.19 0.85
C VAL A 56 21.80 8.79 2.10
N TYR A 57 22.48 8.80 3.24
CA TYR A 57 21.87 8.65 4.55
C TYR A 57 22.58 9.48 5.59
N THR A 58 21.95 9.63 6.75
CA THR A 58 22.50 10.34 7.90
C THR A 58 22.50 9.38 9.07
N ASP A 59 23.63 9.31 9.78
CA ASP A 59 23.74 8.50 10.99
C ASP A 59 23.01 9.16 12.18
N GLU A 60 23.07 8.48 13.34
CA GLU A 60 22.49 8.98 14.59
C GLU A 60 23.13 10.29 15.10
N ASN A 61 24.35 10.61 14.67
CA ASN A 61 25.08 11.82 15.04
C ASN A 61 24.81 13.00 14.08
N GLY A 62 24.02 12.80 13.04
CA GLY A 62 23.74 13.82 12.03
C GLY A 62 24.79 13.91 10.92
N ILE A 63 25.71 12.95 10.83
CA ILE A 63 26.76 12.90 9.81
C ILE A 63 26.19 12.27 8.54
N GLY A 64 26.35 12.95 7.40
CA GLY A 64 25.89 12.48 6.10
C GLY A 64 26.91 11.58 5.41
N TYR A 65 26.42 10.49 4.82
CA TYR A 65 27.19 9.52 4.04
C TYR A 65 26.60 9.37 2.64
N THR A 66 27.46 9.09 1.67
CA THR A 66 27.09 8.70 0.30
C THR A 66 27.77 7.38 -0.01
N THR A 67 27.00 6.41 -0.51
CA THR A 67 27.49 5.08 -0.86
C THR A 67 26.67 4.50 -2.00
N ASP A 68 27.10 3.37 -2.55
CA ASP A 68 26.30 2.57 -3.47
C ASP A 68 25.32 1.65 -2.70
N LEU A 69 24.08 1.57 -3.16
CA LEU A 69 23.00 0.78 -2.54
C LEU A 69 23.38 -0.70 -2.36
N PHE A 70 24.15 -1.27 -3.29
CA PHE A 70 24.48 -2.69 -3.32
C PHE A 70 25.80 -3.03 -2.61
N GLN A 71 26.60 -2.02 -2.22
CA GLN A 71 27.88 -2.21 -1.53
C GLN A 71 27.80 -2.05 -0.01
N ASP A 72 26.81 -1.31 0.51
CA ASP A 72 26.68 -1.06 1.95
C ASP A 72 25.80 -2.11 2.63
N GLU A 73 26.42 -3.03 3.37
CA GLU A 73 25.75 -4.11 4.09
C GLU A 73 24.74 -3.59 5.13
N SER A 74 25.02 -2.44 5.77
CA SER A 74 24.13 -1.87 6.79
C SER A 74 22.80 -1.38 6.18
N ILE A 75 22.85 -0.86 4.94
CA ILE A 75 21.65 -0.51 4.19
C ILE A 75 20.88 -1.77 3.81
N ASN A 76 21.57 -2.83 3.38
CA ASN A 76 20.92 -4.10 3.04
C ASN A 76 20.19 -4.70 4.26
N GLU A 77 20.81 -4.71 5.43
CA GLU A 77 20.17 -5.13 6.69
C GLU A 77 18.93 -4.30 6.99
N ALA A 78 19.03 -2.98 6.88
CA ALA A 78 17.89 -2.08 7.11
C ALA A 78 16.75 -2.33 6.11
N ILE A 79 17.04 -2.65 4.85
CA ILE A 79 16.02 -3.00 3.86
C ILE A 79 15.32 -4.31 4.27
N TRP A 80 16.08 -5.34 4.67
CA TRP A 80 15.53 -6.61 5.14
C TRP A 80 14.66 -6.48 6.38
N ASP A 81 14.96 -5.56 7.29
CA ASP A 81 14.16 -5.33 8.49
C ASP A 81 12.72 -4.90 8.18
N TYR A 82 12.53 -4.10 7.13
CA TYR A 82 11.23 -3.50 6.80
C TYR A 82 10.56 -4.09 5.56
N PHE A 83 11.33 -4.71 4.67
CA PHE A 83 10.88 -5.21 3.37
C PHE A 83 11.37 -6.63 3.10
N VAL A 84 10.93 -7.18 1.98
CA VAL A 84 11.58 -8.34 1.34
C VAL A 84 12.19 -7.84 0.03
N PRO A 85 13.53 -7.72 -0.07
CA PRO A 85 14.20 -7.23 -1.27
C PRO A 85 14.24 -8.26 -2.40
N VAL A 86 14.03 -7.79 -3.63
CA VAL A 86 13.91 -8.64 -4.82
C VAL A 86 14.57 -7.97 -6.03
N LEU A 87 15.37 -8.73 -6.76
CA LEU A 87 15.81 -8.41 -8.12
C LEU A 87 14.91 -9.15 -9.10
N LEU A 88 14.23 -8.40 -9.98
CA LEU A 88 13.46 -8.96 -11.08
C LEU A 88 14.39 -9.22 -12.25
N PRO A 89 14.39 -10.42 -12.83
CA PRO A 89 15.23 -10.69 -13.96
C PRO A 89 14.70 -9.99 -15.23
N GLU A 90 15.60 -9.57 -16.13
CA GLU A 90 15.24 -8.81 -17.34
C GLU A 90 14.30 -9.61 -18.24
N TRP A 91 14.51 -10.93 -18.32
CA TRP A 91 13.67 -11.81 -19.14
C TRP A 91 12.21 -11.87 -18.65
N ALA A 92 11.91 -11.49 -17.39
CA ALA A 92 10.54 -11.47 -16.87
C ALA A 92 9.77 -10.21 -17.28
N TYR A 93 10.43 -9.23 -17.91
CA TYR A 93 9.83 -7.96 -18.27
C TYR A 93 8.55 -8.12 -19.11
N ASP A 94 8.62 -8.87 -20.20
CA ASP A 94 7.50 -8.99 -21.15
C ASP A 94 6.25 -9.60 -20.50
N ASP A 95 6.42 -10.60 -19.65
CA ASP A 95 5.31 -11.27 -18.99
C ASP A 95 4.68 -10.39 -17.91
N LEU A 96 5.51 -9.70 -17.11
CA LEU A 96 5.04 -8.75 -16.11
C LEU A 96 4.38 -7.51 -16.76
N PHE A 97 4.90 -7.05 -17.89
CA PHE A 97 4.35 -5.91 -18.62
C PHE A 97 2.96 -6.21 -19.18
N LYS A 98 2.75 -7.40 -19.76
CA LYS A 98 1.42 -7.85 -20.24
C LYS A 98 0.35 -7.84 -19.16
N GLU A 99 0.73 -8.06 -17.89
CA GLU A 99 -0.24 -8.03 -16.78
C GLU A 99 -0.78 -6.61 -16.49
N ILE A 100 0.00 -5.58 -16.80
CA ILE A 100 -0.27 -4.18 -16.45
C ILE A 100 -0.61 -3.30 -17.66
N GLU A 101 -0.22 -3.70 -18.87
CA GLU A 101 -0.46 -2.97 -20.11
C GLU A 101 -1.97 -2.70 -20.30
N ASN A 102 -2.31 -1.48 -20.72
CA ASN A 102 -3.70 -1.01 -20.88
C ASN A 102 -4.58 -1.05 -19.61
N ARG A 103 -3.99 -1.36 -18.44
CA ARG A 103 -4.70 -1.46 -17.14
C ARG A 103 -4.17 -0.50 -16.08
N ARG A 104 -3.01 0.10 -16.33
CA ARG A 104 -2.33 1.04 -15.44
C ARG A 104 -2.12 2.38 -16.14
N SER A 105 -1.90 3.44 -15.37
CA SER A 105 -1.61 4.77 -15.91
C SER A 105 -0.18 4.86 -16.43
N ASP A 106 0.08 5.80 -17.33
CA ASP A 106 1.43 6.07 -17.85
C ASP A 106 2.44 6.31 -16.72
N LYS A 107 2.04 7.05 -15.68
CA LYS A 107 2.84 7.26 -14.46
C LYS A 107 3.27 5.95 -13.80
N TYR A 108 2.36 4.96 -13.71
CA TYR A 108 2.67 3.65 -13.16
C TYR A 108 3.62 2.88 -14.09
N ILE A 109 3.35 2.91 -15.40
CA ILE A 109 4.18 2.23 -16.41
C ILE A 109 5.61 2.77 -16.40
N ASN A 110 5.80 4.08 -16.32
CA ASN A 110 7.13 4.70 -16.23
C ASN A 110 7.91 4.23 -14.99
N ILE A 111 7.23 4.09 -13.84
CA ILE A 111 7.86 3.57 -12.61
C ILE A 111 8.14 2.07 -12.71
N PHE A 112 7.29 1.29 -13.39
CA PHE A 112 7.56 -0.12 -13.64
C PHE A 112 8.80 -0.30 -14.51
N GLN A 113 8.95 0.48 -15.58
CA GLN A 113 10.00 0.34 -16.58
C GLN A 113 11.37 0.86 -16.14
N ASN A 114 11.42 1.89 -15.30
CA ASN A 114 12.70 2.48 -14.92
C ASN A 114 13.53 1.58 -13.99
N ASP A 115 14.78 1.94 -13.76
CA ASP A 115 15.69 1.20 -12.86
C ASP A 115 15.56 1.57 -11.38
N GLY A 116 14.63 2.46 -11.04
CA GLY A 116 14.43 2.89 -9.67
C GLY A 116 13.79 1.83 -8.78
N ILE A 117 13.77 2.08 -7.48
CA ILE A 117 13.14 1.18 -6.53
C ILE A 117 11.61 1.18 -6.68
N LYS A 118 11.00 0.00 -6.69
CA LYS A 118 9.54 -0.21 -6.62
C LYS A 118 9.17 -0.85 -5.29
N ILE A 119 8.31 -0.19 -4.53
CA ILE A 119 7.65 -0.78 -3.38
C ILE A 119 6.38 -1.47 -3.86
N MET A 120 6.34 -2.79 -3.79
CA MET A 120 5.20 -3.58 -4.25
C MET A 120 4.48 -4.25 -3.08
N ASP A 121 3.17 -4.41 -3.19
CA ASP A 121 2.45 -5.31 -2.29
C ASP A 121 2.67 -6.79 -2.67
N VAL A 122 2.20 -7.71 -1.82
CA VAL A 122 2.38 -9.15 -2.02
C VAL A 122 1.62 -9.73 -3.23
N ASN A 123 0.86 -8.90 -3.95
CA ASN A 123 0.20 -9.25 -5.21
C ASN A 123 0.91 -8.61 -6.41
N GLY A 124 2.08 -7.99 -6.21
CA GLY A 124 2.91 -7.41 -7.26
C GLY A 124 2.46 -6.03 -7.74
N THR A 125 1.58 -5.34 -7.00
CA THR A 125 1.14 -4.00 -7.40
C THR A 125 2.01 -2.92 -6.77
N ILE A 126 2.55 -2.01 -7.60
CA ILE A 126 3.44 -0.92 -7.17
C ILE A 126 2.66 0.13 -6.40
N LEU A 127 3.18 0.49 -5.23
CA LEU A 127 2.68 1.55 -4.35
C LEU A 127 3.30 2.91 -4.71
N ASN A 128 4.63 3.00 -4.77
CA ASN A 128 5.40 4.26 -4.85
C ASN A 128 5.41 4.86 -6.27
N THR A 129 4.24 5.07 -6.86
CA THR A 129 4.14 5.57 -8.24
C THR A 129 4.50 7.06 -8.39
N GLY A 130 4.84 7.77 -7.31
CA GLY A 130 5.30 9.17 -7.37
C GLY A 130 6.78 9.28 -7.78
N ASN A 131 7.21 10.48 -8.17
CA ASN A 131 8.63 10.73 -8.44
C ASN A 131 9.41 10.76 -7.11
N PHE A 132 10.08 9.67 -6.77
CA PHE A 132 10.93 9.58 -5.57
C PHE A 132 12.40 9.25 -5.85
N ASN A 133 12.78 9.14 -7.11
CA ASN A 133 14.19 8.99 -7.51
C ASN A 133 14.78 10.38 -7.79
N MET A 134 14.70 11.28 -6.81
CA MET A 134 15.34 12.60 -6.92
C MET A 134 16.74 12.51 -6.32
N ASP A 135 17.73 12.96 -7.07
CA ASP A 135 19.11 13.05 -6.61
C ASP A 135 19.29 14.27 -5.67
N PRO A 136 19.96 14.10 -4.52
CA PRO A 136 20.47 12.83 -3.99
C PRO A 136 19.36 11.95 -3.36
N PHE A 137 19.37 10.64 -3.66
CA PHE A 137 18.36 9.71 -3.17
C PHE A 137 18.56 9.34 -1.69
N ASN A 138 17.69 9.84 -0.81
CA ASN A 138 17.76 9.56 0.62
C ASN A 138 17.08 8.24 0.99
N ILE A 139 17.87 7.18 1.20
CA ILE A 139 17.37 5.82 1.45
C ILE A 139 16.65 5.71 2.81
N VAL A 140 17.11 6.43 3.83
CA VAL A 140 16.50 6.39 5.18
C VAL A 140 15.09 6.99 5.14
N GLU A 141 14.91 8.14 4.50
CA GLU A 141 13.60 8.75 4.33
C GLU A 141 12.67 7.87 3.48
N PHE A 142 13.22 7.23 2.44
CA PHE A 142 12.47 6.30 1.60
C PHE A 142 11.95 5.09 2.39
N ILE A 143 12.84 4.42 3.15
CA ILE A 143 12.48 3.31 4.05
C ILE A 143 11.44 3.77 5.07
N ARG A 144 11.66 4.91 5.73
CA ARG A 144 10.74 5.47 6.75
C ARG A 144 9.34 5.71 6.18
N ARG A 145 9.26 6.21 4.94
CA ARG A 145 7.99 6.48 4.25
C ARG A 145 7.24 5.21 3.87
N TYR A 146 7.95 4.17 3.44
CA TYR A 146 7.33 2.99 2.82
C TYR A 146 7.33 1.72 3.66
N ARG A 147 7.87 1.72 4.88
CA ARG A 147 7.88 0.60 5.85
C ARG A 147 6.49 0.22 6.40
N LEU A 148 5.54 -0.01 5.51
CA LEU A 148 4.15 -0.32 5.82
C LEU A 148 4.00 -1.77 6.27
N LYS A 149 3.47 -1.97 7.48
CA LYS A 149 3.06 -3.30 7.97
C LYS A 149 1.72 -3.69 7.35
N THR A 150 1.67 -4.81 6.63
CA THR A 150 0.47 -5.25 5.90
C THR A 150 -0.48 -6.11 6.75
N SER A 151 -0.22 -6.25 8.06
CA SER A 151 -1.02 -7.08 8.97
C SER A 151 -2.50 -6.67 9.00
N PHE A 152 -2.80 -5.37 8.94
CA PHE A 152 -4.17 -4.84 8.90
C PHE A 152 -4.95 -5.28 7.66
N ILE A 153 -4.28 -5.55 6.54
CA ILE A 153 -4.87 -5.90 5.23
C ILE A 153 -4.57 -7.34 4.79
N LYS A 154 -3.91 -8.14 5.65
CA LYS A 154 -3.39 -9.47 5.34
C LYS A 154 -4.46 -10.40 4.74
N ALA A 155 -5.63 -10.46 5.37
CA ALA A 155 -6.70 -11.36 4.94
C ALA A 155 -7.16 -11.03 3.50
N GLN A 156 -7.31 -9.75 3.17
CA GLN A 156 -7.71 -9.33 1.83
C GLN A 156 -6.62 -9.58 0.79
N LEU A 157 -5.36 -9.37 1.15
CA LEU A 157 -4.21 -9.70 0.29
C LEU A 157 -4.17 -11.20 -0.04
N ILE A 158 -4.41 -12.07 0.95
CA ILE A 158 -4.48 -13.52 0.78
C ILE A 158 -5.67 -13.91 -0.10
N ASN A 159 -6.85 -13.37 0.18
CA ASN A 159 -8.07 -13.74 -0.54
C ASN A 159 -8.01 -13.34 -2.02
N TYR A 160 -7.47 -12.15 -2.32
CA TYR A 160 -7.25 -11.71 -3.69
C TYR A 160 -6.24 -12.60 -4.43
N ASN A 161 -5.11 -12.93 -3.79
CA ASN A 161 -4.12 -13.84 -4.37
C ASN A 161 -4.72 -15.21 -4.71
N LYS A 162 -5.48 -15.80 -3.78
CA LYS A 162 -6.11 -17.12 -3.96
C LYS A 162 -7.13 -17.15 -5.09
N LYS A 163 -7.90 -16.06 -5.27
CA LYS A 163 -8.93 -15.98 -6.30
C LYS A 163 -9.16 -14.54 -6.71
N LYS A 164 -8.70 -14.16 -7.90
CA LYS A 164 -8.96 -12.82 -8.48
C LYS A 164 -10.38 -12.79 -9.05
N ASN A 165 -11.28 -12.07 -8.39
CA ASN A 165 -12.66 -11.85 -8.86
C ASN A 165 -13.20 -10.52 -8.32
N PHE A 166 -14.42 -10.16 -8.73
CA PHE A 166 -15.07 -8.92 -8.31
C PHE A 166 -15.02 -8.70 -6.79
N ASN A 167 -15.43 -9.70 -6.00
CA ASN A 167 -15.53 -9.60 -4.54
C ASN A 167 -14.17 -9.43 -3.86
N THR A 168 -13.17 -10.20 -4.28
CA THR A 168 -11.84 -10.13 -3.65
C THR A 168 -11.09 -8.86 -4.02
N ALA A 169 -11.21 -8.39 -5.27
CA ALA A 169 -10.69 -7.09 -5.69
C ALA A 169 -11.41 -5.93 -4.99
N PHE A 170 -12.74 -6.00 -4.87
CA PHE A 170 -13.54 -5.00 -4.15
C PHE A 170 -13.14 -4.89 -2.68
N ALA A 171 -13.04 -6.03 -2.01
CA ALA A 171 -12.67 -6.11 -0.60
C ALA A 171 -11.26 -5.58 -0.37
N LEU A 172 -10.29 -5.95 -1.21
CA LEU A 172 -8.92 -5.47 -1.10
C LEU A 172 -8.82 -3.96 -1.34
N GLY A 173 -9.41 -3.45 -2.42
CA GLY A 173 -9.42 -2.02 -2.72
C GLY A 173 -10.08 -1.19 -1.61
N SER A 174 -11.22 -1.65 -1.09
CA SER A 174 -11.91 -0.98 0.02
C SER A 174 -11.09 -1.01 1.31
N LYS A 175 -10.41 -2.13 1.58
CA LYS A 175 -9.56 -2.28 2.77
C LYS A 175 -8.28 -1.44 2.70
N TYR A 176 -7.68 -1.28 1.52
CA TYR A 176 -6.60 -0.31 1.32
C TYR A 176 -7.05 1.14 1.59
N LEU A 177 -8.30 1.48 1.28
CA LEU A 177 -8.83 2.81 1.59
C LEU A 177 -9.00 3.02 3.10
N ASP A 178 -9.40 1.99 3.83
CA ASP A 178 -9.37 2.01 5.31
C ASP A 178 -7.94 2.11 5.83
N PHE A 179 -7.00 1.37 5.23
CA PHE A 179 -5.60 1.39 5.62
C PHE A 179 -4.97 2.77 5.41
N ALA A 180 -5.36 3.49 4.36
CA ALA A 180 -4.90 4.85 4.10
C ALA A 180 -5.23 5.85 5.24
N VAL A 181 -6.21 5.55 6.11
CA VAL A 181 -6.49 6.35 7.31
C VAL A 181 -5.40 6.18 8.37
N LEU A 182 -4.75 5.02 8.40
CA LEU A 182 -3.78 4.61 9.43
C LEU A 182 -2.33 4.95 9.08
N VAL A 183 -2.06 5.30 7.83
CA VAL A 183 -0.70 5.57 7.34
C VAL A 183 -0.32 7.04 7.44
N ASP A 184 0.99 7.28 7.45
CA ASP A 184 1.58 8.62 7.44
C ASP A 184 1.07 9.45 6.27
N LYS A 185 0.94 10.76 6.52
CA LYS A 185 0.45 11.74 5.53
C LYS A 185 1.30 11.74 4.26
N THR A 186 2.59 11.46 4.38
CA THR A 186 3.55 11.44 3.27
C THR A 186 3.25 10.34 2.26
N VAL A 187 2.77 9.16 2.67
CA VAL A 187 2.50 8.01 1.79
C VAL A 187 1.00 7.80 1.51
N ARG A 188 0.14 8.50 2.25
CA ARG A 188 -1.32 8.37 2.18
C ARG A 188 -1.86 8.46 0.76
N LYS A 189 -1.35 9.39 -0.05
CA LYS A 189 -1.80 9.57 -1.43
C LYS A 189 -1.57 8.29 -2.24
N GLU A 190 -0.36 7.74 -2.20
CA GLU A 190 -0.01 6.50 -2.89
C GLU A 190 -0.83 5.31 -2.41
N VAL A 191 -1.10 5.18 -1.10
CA VAL A 191 -1.96 4.10 -0.59
C VAL A 191 -3.40 4.24 -1.11
N THR A 192 -3.92 5.47 -1.23
CA THR A 192 -5.23 5.70 -1.86
C THR A 192 -5.24 5.46 -3.38
N GLU A 193 -4.12 5.66 -4.06
CA GLU A 193 -3.94 5.34 -5.48
C GLU A 193 -3.90 3.80 -5.67
N LEU A 194 -3.21 3.07 -4.80
CA LEU A 194 -3.20 1.61 -4.76
C LEU A 194 -4.59 1.04 -4.47
N SER A 195 -5.35 1.66 -3.56
CA SER A 195 -6.78 1.33 -3.37
C SER A 195 -7.57 1.49 -4.67
N SER A 196 -7.35 2.60 -5.38
CA SER A 196 -8.06 2.90 -6.64
C SER A 196 -7.74 1.89 -7.73
N VAL A 197 -6.52 1.36 -7.77
CA VAL A 197 -6.10 0.27 -8.66
C VAL A 197 -7.02 -0.95 -8.50
N TYR A 198 -7.14 -1.48 -7.28
CA TYR A 198 -7.98 -2.65 -7.02
C TYR A 198 -9.48 -2.39 -7.18
N LEU A 199 -9.95 -1.19 -6.82
CA LEU A 199 -11.35 -0.81 -7.03
C LEU A 199 -11.68 -0.69 -8.52
N ASN A 200 -10.76 -0.21 -9.36
CA ASN A 200 -10.99 -0.12 -10.80
C ASN A 200 -10.97 -1.51 -11.46
N GLU A 201 -10.08 -2.40 -11.03
CA GLU A 201 -10.10 -3.80 -11.45
C GLU A 201 -11.43 -4.46 -11.06
N SER A 202 -11.88 -4.25 -9.83
CA SER A 202 -13.18 -4.73 -9.36
C SER A 202 -14.35 -4.23 -10.23
N LYS A 203 -14.34 -2.96 -10.67
CA LYS A 203 -15.35 -2.43 -11.60
C LYS A 203 -15.34 -3.15 -12.95
N ILE A 204 -14.16 -3.49 -13.48
CA ILE A 204 -14.04 -4.22 -14.75
C ILE A 204 -14.64 -5.61 -14.58
N LEU A 205 -14.28 -6.31 -13.50
CA LEU A 205 -14.79 -7.65 -13.19
C LEU A 205 -16.31 -7.64 -12.95
N LEU A 206 -16.86 -6.62 -12.27
CA LEU A 206 -18.31 -6.49 -12.05
C LEU A 206 -19.11 -6.40 -13.37
N LYS A 207 -18.54 -5.77 -14.42
CA LYS A 207 -19.21 -5.69 -15.72
C LYS A 207 -19.39 -7.07 -16.34
N GLN A 208 -18.40 -7.94 -16.17
CA GLN A 208 -18.35 -9.31 -16.70
C GLN A 208 -19.10 -10.32 -15.83
N ASP A 209 -19.33 -10.00 -14.56
CA ASP A 209 -20.01 -10.86 -13.58
C ASP A 209 -21.54 -10.92 -13.82
N SER A 210 -22.20 -12.03 -13.49
CA SER A 210 -23.66 -12.19 -13.52
C SER A 210 -24.37 -11.61 -12.29
N THR A 211 -23.62 -10.99 -11.38
CA THR A 211 -24.11 -10.37 -10.15
C THR A 211 -25.33 -9.48 -10.37
N GLU A 212 -26.44 -9.83 -9.72
CA GLU A 212 -27.62 -8.98 -9.62
C GLU A 212 -27.31 -7.71 -8.81
N ASN A 213 -28.05 -6.63 -9.04
CA ASN A 213 -27.89 -5.36 -8.32
C ASN A 213 -26.58 -4.58 -8.58
N LYS A 214 -26.00 -4.67 -9.79
CA LYS A 214 -24.79 -3.93 -10.19
C LYS A 214 -24.86 -2.43 -9.87
N GLU A 215 -26.05 -1.82 -10.01
CA GLU A 215 -26.28 -0.40 -9.72
C GLU A 215 -25.94 -0.01 -8.29
N LYS A 216 -26.23 -0.88 -7.31
CA LYS A 216 -25.92 -0.65 -5.89
C LYS A 216 -24.40 -0.57 -5.67
N PHE A 217 -23.65 -1.42 -6.38
CA PHE A 217 -22.18 -1.41 -6.35
C PHE A 217 -21.59 -0.22 -7.10
N ILE A 218 -22.17 0.18 -8.24
CA ILE A 218 -21.77 1.40 -8.94
C ILE A 218 -21.88 2.60 -8.01
N LYS A 219 -23.02 2.74 -7.31
CA LYS A 219 -23.19 3.80 -6.30
C LYS A 219 -22.17 3.68 -5.17
N ARG A 220 -21.87 2.47 -4.71
CA ARG A 220 -20.85 2.24 -3.67
C ARG A 220 -19.46 2.69 -4.12
N PHE A 221 -19.07 2.43 -5.37
CA PHE A 221 -17.81 2.91 -5.91
C PHE A 221 -17.73 4.43 -5.96
N GLU A 222 -18.82 5.12 -6.31
CA GLU A 222 -18.89 6.59 -6.27
C GLU A 222 -18.65 7.12 -4.85
N LEU A 223 -19.27 6.50 -3.84
CA LEU A 223 -19.08 6.87 -2.43
C LEU A 223 -17.67 6.56 -1.92
N LEU A 224 -17.05 5.45 -2.34
CA LEU A 224 -15.66 5.15 -2.00
C LEU A 224 -14.69 6.17 -2.62
N ASP A 225 -14.95 6.67 -3.83
CA ASP A 225 -14.17 7.75 -4.42
C ASP A 225 -14.30 9.07 -3.63
N LEU A 226 -15.48 9.35 -3.06
CA LEU A 226 -15.65 10.47 -2.12
C LEU A 226 -14.88 10.24 -0.82
N LYS A 227 -14.83 9.01 -0.31
CA LYS A 227 -14.05 8.67 0.88
C LYS A 227 -12.55 8.87 0.65
N LYS A 228 -12.05 8.56 -0.55
CA LYS A 228 -10.69 8.93 -0.96
C LYS A 228 -10.45 10.43 -0.89
N ASP A 229 -11.32 11.24 -1.51
CA ASP A 229 -11.20 12.70 -1.47
C ASP A 229 -11.20 13.22 -0.02
N LEU A 230 -12.00 12.61 0.86
CA LEU A 230 -12.07 12.95 2.29
C LEU A 230 -10.76 12.63 3.03
N ILE A 231 -10.19 11.45 2.82
CA ILE A 231 -8.90 11.02 3.40
C ILE A 231 -7.77 11.97 2.96
N LEU A 232 -7.85 12.49 1.74
CA LEU A 232 -6.93 13.48 1.18
C LEU A 232 -7.27 14.94 1.55
N ASN A 233 -8.07 15.14 2.60
CA ASN A 233 -8.47 16.44 3.15
C ASN A 233 -9.19 17.36 2.16
N ARG A 234 -10.16 16.82 1.40
CA ARG A 234 -11.00 17.60 0.47
C ARG A 234 -12.47 17.63 0.87
N PRO A 235 -12.84 17.95 2.12
CA PRO A 235 -14.21 17.82 2.62
C PRO A 235 -15.22 18.70 1.86
N ARG A 236 -14.83 19.91 1.44
CA ARG A 236 -15.71 20.80 0.66
C ARG A 236 -16.07 20.21 -0.71
N LYS A 237 -15.11 19.56 -1.38
CA LYS A 237 -15.33 18.86 -2.66
C LYS A 237 -16.30 17.70 -2.46
N VAL A 238 -16.12 16.94 -1.36
CA VAL A 238 -17.01 15.84 -0.99
C VAL A 238 -18.43 16.32 -0.75
N LEU A 239 -18.64 17.34 0.10
CA LEU A 239 -19.96 17.92 0.36
C LEU A 239 -20.66 18.40 -0.92
N ARG A 240 -19.93 19.03 -1.85
CA ARG A 240 -20.48 19.48 -3.13
C ARG A 240 -20.98 18.31 -3.98
N ARG A 241 -20.29 17.16 -3.96
CA ARG A 241 -20.70 15.96 -4.70
C ARG A 241 -21.84 15.23 -4.00
N LEU A 242 -21.79 15.09 -2.67
CA LEU A 242 -22.86 14.46 -1.88
C LEU A 242 -24.21 15.15 -2.07
N LYS A 243 -24.24 16.49 -2.07
CA LYS A 243 -25.48 17.28 -2.29
C LYS A 243 -26.15 17.05 -3.64
N LYS A 244 -25.44 16.49 -4.63
CA LYS A 244 -26.00 16.16 -5.94
C LYS A 244 -26.59 14.75 -6.00
N ILE A 245 -26.41 13.98 -4.94
CA ILE A 245 -26.94 12.62 -4.80
C ILE A 245 -28.26 12.73 -4.06
N ASP A 246 -29.32 12.17 -4.64
CA ASP A 246 -30.60 12.02 -3.98
C ASP A 246 -30.49 10.95 -2.87
N GLU A 247 -30.72 11.36 -1.61
CA GLU A 247 -30.65 10.45 -0.46
C GLU A 247 -31.65 9.30 -0.58
N SER A 248 -32.83 9.53 -1.19
CA SER A 248 -33.85 8.49 -1.37
C SER A 248 -33.43 7.41 -2.38
N SER A 249 -32.47 7.72 -3.26
CA SER A 249 -31.90 6.80 -4.23
C SER A 249 -30.78 5.91 -3.66
N ILE A 250 -30.36 6.15 -2.42
CA ILE A 250 -29.29 5.37 -1.78
C ILE A 250 -29.88 4.07 -1.23
N ASP A 251 -29.45 2.95 -1.82
CA ASP A 251 -29.77 1.63 -1.28
C ASP A 251 -29.23 1.46 0.15
N THR A 252 -29.96 0.70 0.96
CA THR A 252 -29.62 0.37 2.36
C THR A 252 -28.17 -0.08 2.57
N MET A 253 -27.58 -0.80 1.61
CA MET A 253 -26.18 -1.23 1.63
C MET A 253 -25.19 -0.06 1.78
N ASN A 254 -25.55 1.11 1.26
CA ASN A 254 -24.71 2.29 1.15
C ASN A 254 -25.00 3.37 2.20
N ASN A 255 -26.09 3.25 2.95
CA ASN A 255 -26.52 4.23 3.96
C ASN A 255 -25.41 4.56 4.98
N SER A 256 -24.75 3.54 5.51
CA SER A 256 -23.67 3.74 6.50
C SER A 256 -22.50 4.54 5.92
N LEU A 257 -22.10 4.25 4.68
CA LEU A 257 -21.00 4.96 4.02
C LEU A 257 -21.41 6.40 3.67
N PHE A 258 -22.64 6.58 3.21
CA PHE A 258 -23.20 7.90 2.91
C PHE A 258 -23.26 8.80 4.15
N ALA A 259 -23.77 8.28 5.27
CA ALA A 259 -23.80 8.98 6.55
C ALA A 259 -22.39 9.31 7.05
N TYR A 260 -21.47 8.35 6.97
CA TYR A 260 -20.07 8.55 7.33
C TYR A 260 -19.42 9.70 6.55
N LEU A 261 -19.68 9.78 5.23
CA LEU A 261 -19.13 10.84 4.38
C LEU A 261 -19.67 12.22 4.77
N TYR A 262 -20.96 12.35 5.04
CA TYR A 262 -21.54 13.61 5.51
C TYR A 262 -21.00 14.02 6.87
N TYR A 263 -21.05 13.10 7.84
CA TYR A 263 -20.56 13.33 9.21
C TYR A 263 -19.13 13.86 9.18
N THR A 264 -18.23 13.10 8.56
CA THR A 264 -16.79 13.42 8.56
C THR A 264 -16.50 14.69 7.78
N SER A 265 -17.20 14.93 6.66
CA SER A 265 -17.00 16.15 5.89
C SER A 265 -17.43 17.39 6.67
N TYR A 266 -18.56 17.33 7.40
CA TYR A 266 -19.00 18.43 8.23
C TYR A 266 -18.07 18.67 9.41
N ALA A 267 -17.63 17.60 10.08
CA ALA A 267 -16.66 17.67 11.17
C ALA A 267 -15.33 18.31 10.74
N LEU A 268 -14.76 17.91 9.60
CA LEU A 268 -13.56 18.53 9.02
C LEU A 268 -13.77 20.02 8.66
N THR A 269 -14.98 20.41 8.29
CA THR A 269 -15.32 21.84 8.05
C THR A 269 -15.74 22.59 9.31
N LYS A 270 -15.61 21.98 10.49
CA LYS A 270 -16.00 22.54 11.80
C LYS A 270 -17.48 22.94 11.89
N ASN A 271 -18.35 22.24 11.17
CA ASN A 271 -19.80 22.45 11.21
C ASN A 271 -20.47 21.40 12.10
N GLU A 272 -20.26 21.52 13.41
CA GLU A 272 -20.70 20.55 14.42
C GLU A 272 -22.22 20.30 14.39
N LYS A 273 -23.02 21.36 14.25
CA LYS A 273 -24.48 21.25 14.15
C LYS A 273 -24.91 20.33 13.03
N LYS A 274 -24.28 20.43 11.85
CA LYS A 274 -24.59 19.55 10.72
C LYS A 274 -23.97 18.17 10.87
N ALA A 275 -22.80 18.06 11.49
CA ALA A 275 -22.19 16.75 11.76
C ALA A 275 -23.08 15.91 12.70
N GLU A 276 -23.62 16.50 13.76
CA GLU A 276 -24.43 15.80 14.77
C GLU A 276 -25.69 15.15 14.15
N LEU A 277 -26.29 15.77 13.12
CA LEU A 277 -27.44 15.21 12.38
C LEU A 277 -27.14 13.84 11.74
N TRP A 278 -25.88 13.55 11.46
CA TRP A 278 -25.46 12.30 10.81
C TRP A 278 -24.85 11.31 11.79
N LYS A 279 -24.38 11.77 12.96
CA LYS A 279 -23.56 10.97 13.89
C LYS A 279 -24.23 9.68 14.34
N SER A 280 -25.53 9.71 14.65
CA SER A 280 -26.30 8.53 15.07
C SER A 280 -26.45 7.46 13.98
N LYS A 281 -26.25 7.85 12.71
CA LYS A 281 -26.29 6.94 11.55
C LYS A 281 -24.92 6.33 11.22
N VAL A 282 -23.85 6.70 11.95
CA VAL A 282 -22.48 6.22 11.72
C VAL A 282 -22.11 5.20 12.79
N SER A 283 -21.53 4.07 12.37
CA SER A 283 -21.07 3.04 13.29
C SER A 283 -19.94 3.56 14.20
N LEU A 284 -19.80 3.02 15.41
CA LEU A 284 -18.70 3.39 16.32
C LEU A 284 -17.31 3.20 15.68
N VAL A 285 -17.15 2.15 14.87
CA VAL A 285 -15.89 1.88 14.15
C VAL A 285 -15.61 2.99 13.13
N ASP A 286 -16.63 3.42 12.38
CA ASP A 286 -16.48 4.48 11.39
C ASP A 286 -16.35 5.86 12.04
N LEU A 287 -16.95 6.12 13.20
CA LEU A 287 -16.70 7.32 13.98
C LEU A 287 -15.23 7.42 14.39
N LYS A 288 -14.63 6.33 14.89
CA LYS A 288 -13.19 6.29 15.19
C LYS A 288 -12.33 6.58 13.95
N LYS A 289 -12.69 6.03 12.78
CA LYS A 289 -11.98 6.35 11.52
C LYS A 289 -12.14 7.82 11.15
N ALA A 290 -13.33 8.40 11.33
CA ALA A 290 -13.58 9.81 11.07
C ALA A 290 -12.71 10.70 11.97
N GLU A 291 -12.63 10.40 13.27
CA GLU A 291 -11.74 11.07 14.23
C GLU A 291 -10.28 10.97 13.81
N MET A 292 -9.82 9.80 13.37
CA MET A 292 -8.45 9.64 12.84
C MET A 292 -8.22 10.50 11.60
N ILE A 293 -9.16 10.56 10.65
CA ILE A 293 -9.06 11.45 9.48
C ILE A 293 -8.99 12.92 9.91
N ILE A 294 -9.79 13.31 10.90
CA ILE A 294 -9.80 14.68 11.42
C ILE A 294 -8.45 15.01 12.04
N ASN A 295 -7.97 14.19 12.97
CA ASN A 295 -6.69 14.40 13.67
C ASN A 295 -5.50 14.38 12.71
N ASN A 296 -5.55 13.55 11.67
CA ASN A 296 -4.50 13.45 10.66
C ASN A 296 -4.45 14.62 9.66
N ASN A 297 -5.44 15.51 9.69
CA ASN A 297 -5.63 16.62 8.76
C ASN A 297 -5.79 17.99 9.44
N LEU A 298 -5.90 18.03 10.77
CA LEU A 298 -5.65 19.21 11.60
C LEU A 298 -4.16 19.52 11.64
#